data_AF-A0A929YC69-F1
#
_entry.id   AF-A0A929YC69-F1
#
_cell.length_a   1.000
_cell.length_b   1.000
_cell.length_c   1.000
_cell.angle_alpha   90.00
_cell.angle_beta   90.00
_cell.angle_gamma   90.00
#
_symmetry.space_group_name_H-M   'P 1'
#
loop_
_entity.id
_entity.type
_entity.pdbx_description
1 polymer ?
#
loop_
_entity_poly.entity_id
_entity_poly.type
_entity_poly.pdbx_seq_one_letter_code
_entity_poly.pdbx_strand_id
1 'polypeptide(L)'
;ITHDFIGKFGSAEVLLKKSPEGTGIIAGGPARSVCELAGIQNIRTKSLGSNNKQNVVIATINGLAALKTPEGVAKMRGKSVEEVMA
;
A
#
# COMPACT_ATOMS: atom_id res chain seq x y z
N ILE A 1 -4.59 3.60 3.50
CA ILE A 1 -3.93 3.83 2.20
C ILE A 1 -4.85 4.60 1.26
N THR A 2 -4.29 5.43 0.36
CA THR A 2 -5.07 6.41 -0.43
C THR A 2 -5.71 5.78 -1.67
N HIS A 3 -5.01 4.87 -2.35
CA HIS A 3 -5.45 4.15 -3.54
C HIS A 3 -4.82 2.76 -3.58
N ASP A 4 -5.28 1.94 -4.52
CA ASP A 4 -4.73 0.60 -4.75
C ASP A 4 -3.36 0.73 -5.43
N PHE A 5 -2.37 -0.04 -4.95
CA PHE A 5 -1.00 0.03 -5.43
C PHE A 5 -0.34 -1.34 -5.41
N ILE A 6 0.62 -1.59 -6.30
CA ILE A 6 1.41 -2.83 -6.32
C ILE A 6 2.85 -2.50 -5.95
N GLY A 7 3.27 -2.90 -4.76
CA GLY A 7 4.66 -2.83 -4.34
C GLY A 7 5.47 -3.98 -4.95
N LYS A 8 6.69 -3.69 -5.42
CA LYS A 8 7.57 -4.68 -6.05
C LYS A 8 8.96 -4.65 -5.44
N PHE A 9 9.55 -5.83 -5.29
CA PHE A 9 10.97 -5.99 -4.96
C PHE A 9 11.49 -7.35 -5.44
N GLY A 10 12.50 -7.34 -6.29
CA GLY A 10 12.97 -8.55 -6.97
C GLY A 10 11.82 -9.23 -7.73
N SER A 11 11.58 -10.51 -7.45
CA SER A 11 10.45 -11.29 -8.00
C SER A 11 9.19 -11.30 -7.12
N ALA A 12 9.17 -10.54 -6.02
CA ALA A 12 8.00 -10.41 -5.17
C ALA A 12 7.14 -9.21 -5.59
N GLU A 13 5.84 -9.44 -5.69
CA GLU A 13 4.84 -8.40 -5.95
C GLU A 13 3.74 -8.50 -4.90
N VAL A 14 3.45 -7.37 -4.25
CA VAL A 14 2.43 -7.27 -3.19
C VAL A 14 1.41 -6.23 -3.60
N LEU A 15 0.18 -6.67 -3.80
CA LEU A 15 -0.97 -5.80 -3.96
C LEU A 15 -1.34 -5.20 -2.60
N LEU A 16 -1.41 -3.87 -2.53
CA LEU A 16 -1.91 -3.08 -1.42
C LEU A 16 -3.25 -2.49 -1.86
N LYS A 17 -4.35 -3.00 -1.31
CA LYS A 17 -5.71 -2.61 -1.69
C LYS A 17 -6.43 -1.89 -0.57
N LYS A 18 -7.00 -0.73 -0.87
CA LYS A 18 -7.79 0.06 0.09
C LYS A 18 -9.00 -0.77 0.52
N SER A 19 -9.32 -0.71 1.81
CA SER A 19 -10.46 -1.42 2.39
C SER A 19 -11.33 -0.45 3.20
N PRO A 20 -12.65 -0.70 3.30
CA PRO A 20 -13.54 0.07 4.16
C PRO A 20 -13.15 -0.01 5.64
N GLU A 21 -13.64 0.94 6.43
CA GLU A 21 -13.49 0.92 7.88
C GLU A 21 -14.11 -0.36 8.49
N GLY A 22 -13.49 -0.87 9.56
CA GLY A 22 -13.89 -2.11 10.21
C GLY A 22 -13.41 -3.40 9.54
N THR A 23 -12.72 -3.32 8.40
CA THR A 23 -12.15 -4.50 7.72
C THR A 23 -10.96 -5.10 8.48
N GLY A 24 -10.20 -4.25 9.19
CA GLY A 24 -8.94 -4.66 9.81
C GLY A 24 -7.84 -4.95 8.79
N ILE A 25 -6.80 -5.67 9.24
CA ILE A 25 -5.63 -6.03 8.43
C ILE A 25 -5.79 -7.45 7.87
N ILE A 26 -6.18 -7.53 6.60
CA ILE A 26 -6.26 -8.79 5.85
C ILE A 26 -5.00 -8.91 4.99
N ALA A 27 -3.98 -9.54 5.55
CA ALA A 27 -2.67 -9.67 4.92
C ALA A 27 -2.01 -11.01 5.24
N GLY A 28 -1.13 -11.47 4.35
CA GLY A 28 -0.23 -12.59 4.64
C GLY A 28 0.80 -12.23 5.71
N GLY A 29 1.30 -13.20 6.48
CA GLY A 29 2.15 -12.97 7.65
C GLY A 29 3.22 -11.87 7.52
N PRO A 30 4.10 -11.91 6.50
CA PRO A 30 5.14 -10.90 6.33
C PRO A 30 4.61 -9.49 6.07
N ALA A 31 3.58 -9.36 5.21
CA ALA A 31 2.95 -8.07 4.91
C ALA A 31 2.12 -7.56 6.09
N ARG A 32 1.49 -8.46 6.87
CA ARG A 32 0.72 -8.12 8.08
C ARG A 32 1.61 -7.43 9.10
N SER A 33 2.75 -8.02 9.45
CA SER A 33 3.67 -7.42 10.44
C SER A 33 4.12 -6.03 10.03
N VAL A 34 4.40 -5.80 8.73
CA VAL A 34 4.75 -4.46 8.22
C VAL A 34 3.57 -3.50 8.34
N CYS A 35 2.35 -3.91 7.97
CA CYS A 35 1.17 -3.06 8.04
C CYS A 35 0.79 -2.70 9.48
N GLU A 36 0.93 -3.64 10.42
CA GLU A 36 0.71 -3.44 11.86
C GLU A 36 1.70 -2.42 12.42
N LEU A 37 3.00 -2.58 12.12
CA LEU A 37 4.05 -1.65 12.55
C LEU A 37 3.91 -0.26 11.90
N ALA A 38 3.38 -0.19 10.69
CA ALA A 38 3.08 1.06 10.01
C ALA A 38 1.80 1.77 10.53
N GLY A 39 1.08 1.18 11.50
CA GLY A 39 -0.13 1.75 12.07
C GLY A 39 -1.35 1.71 11.13
N ILE A 40 -1.32 0.85 10.11
CA ILE A 40 -2.41 0.75 9.13
C ILE A 40 -3.53 -0.10 9.72
N GLN A 41 -4.69 0.49 9.95
CA GLN A 41 -5.82 -0.22 10.56
C GLN A 41 -6.61 -1.06 9.55
N ASN A 42 -6.84 -0.53 8.35
CA ASN A 42 -7.71 -1.17 7.36
C ASN A 42 -6.98 -1.32 6.02
N ILE A 43 -6.65 -2.55 5.66
CA ILE A 43 -5.99 -2.87 4.39
C ILE A 43 -6.22 -4.32 4.00
N ARG A 44 -6.33 -4.56 2.68
CA ARG A 44 -6.27 -5.89 2.11
C ARG A 44 -5.00 -6.01 1.30
N THR A 45 -4.22 -7.06 1.52
CA THR A 45 -3.02 -7.33 0.73
C THR A 45 -3.04 -8.73 0.14
N LYS A 46 -2.34 -8.88 -0.99
CA LYS A 46 -2.13 -10.18 -1.63
C LYS A 46 -0.74 -10.23 -2.22
N SER A 47 0.03 -11.26 -1.86
CA SER A 47 1.26 -11.61 -2.58
C SER A 47 0.88 -12.28 -3.90
N LEU A 48 1.35 -11.74 -5.01
CA LEU A 48 1.08 -12.22 -6.38
C LEU A 48 2.29 -12.90 -7.03
N GLY A 49 3.49 -12.62 -6.53
CA GLY A 49 4.75 -13.17 -7.06
C GLY A 49 5.42 -14.16 -6.10
N SER A 50 6.73 -13.98 -5.91
CA SER A 50 7.53 -14.79 -5.00
C SER A 50 7.00 -14.78 -3.56
N ASN A 51 6.99 -15.95 -2.93
CA ASN A 51 6.60 -16.14 -1.53
C ASN A 51 7.79 -16.03 -0.56
N ASN A 52 8.95 -15.58 -1.02
CA ASN A 52 10.10 -15.33 -0.14
C ASN A 52 9.74 -14.20 0.84
N LYS A 53 9.70 -14.54 2.14
CA LYS A 53 9.27 -13.63 3.22
C LYS A 53 10.03 -12.31 3.23
N GLN A 54 11.35 -12.34 3.02
CA GLN A 54 12.18 -11.14 3.03
C GLN A 54 11.81 -10.20 1.88
N ASN A 55 11.64 -10.75 0.67
CA ASN A 55 11.26 -9.94 -0.50
C ASN A 55 9.84 -9.39 -0.36
N VAL A 56 8.90 -10.14 0.21
CA VAL A 56 7.53 -9.67 0.45
C VAL A 56 7.52 -8.50 1.45
N VAL A 57 8.33 -8.55 2.50
CA VAL A 57 8.49 -7.44 3.46
C VAL A 57 9.01 -6.20 2.73
N ILE A 58 10.10 -6.32 1.98
CA ILE A 58 10.70 -5.19 1.28
C ILE A 58 9.76 -4.64 0.19
N ALA A 59 9.09 -5.50 -0.56
CA ALA A 59 8.09 -5.11 -1.55
C ALA A 59 6.93 -4.34 -0.92
N THR A 60 6.50 -4.74 0.30
CA THR A 60 5.45 -4.06 1.05
C THR A 60 5.91 -2.68 1.52
N ILE A 61 7.13 -2.56 2.08
CA ILE A 61 7.71 -1.28 2.49
C ILE A 61 7.85 -0.34 1.30
N ASN A 62 8.40 -0.81 0.18
CA ASN A 62 8.52 -0.03 -1.06
C ASN A 62 7.15 0.39 -1.59
N GLY A 63 6.16 -0.51 -1.54
CA GLY A 63 4.79 -0.21 -1.93
C GLY A 63 4.18 0.90 -1.09
N LEU A 64 4.36 0.87 0.23
CA LEU A 64 3.86 1.90 1.14
C LEU A 64 4.59 3.24 0.95
N ALA A 65 5.90 3.23 0.73
CA ALA A 65 6.69 4.44 0.49
C ALA A 65 6.36 5.12 -0.85
N ALA A 66 5.97 4.35 -1.86
CA ALA A 66 5.59 4.86 -3.18
C ALA A 66 4.15 5.41 -3.26
N LEU A 67 3.34 5.23 -2.19
CA LEU A 67 1.98 5.75 -2.16
C LEU A 67 1.98 7.28 -2.20
N LYS A 68 1.28 7.83 -3.18
CA LYS A 68 1.05 9.26 -3.31
C LYS A 68 -0.14 9.70 -2.45
N THR A 69 0.03 10.82 -1.75
CA THR A 69 -1.07 11.52 -1.11
C THR A 69 -1.79 12.42 -2.12
N PRO A 70 -3.11 12.63 -1.97
CA PRO A 70 -3.87 13.56 -2.82
C PRO A 70 -3.26 14.96 -2.86
N GLU A 71 -2.74 15.45 -1.72
CA GLU A 71 -2.03 16.73 -1.60
C GLU A 71 -0.76 16.77 -2.45
N GLY A 72 0.03 15.69 -2.44
CA GLY A 72 1.22 15.56 -3.28
C GLY A 72 0.88 15.56 -4.76
N VAL A 73 -0.21 14.87 -5.15
CA VAL A 73 -0.68 14.84 -6.54
C VAL A 73 -1.22 16.20 -6.98
N ALA A 74 -1.97 16.89 -6.11
CA ALA A 74 -2.49 18.24 -6.36
C ALA A 74 -1.36 19.25 -6.59
N LYS A 75 -0.34 19.23 -5.72
CA LYS A 75 0.86 20.07 -5.87
C LYS A 75 1.64 19.77 -7.16
N MET A 76 1.81 18.50 -7.52
CA MET A 76 2.47 18.12 -8.79
C MET A 76 1.69 18.57 -10.02
N ARG A 77 0.36 18.60 -9.94
CA ARG A 77 -0.52 18.96 -11.07
C ARG A 77 -0.91 20.44 -11.10
N GLY A 78 -0.52 21.22 -10.09
CA GLY A 78 -0.90 22.64 -9.97
C GLY A 78 -2.40 22.87 -9.81
N LYS A 79 -3.12 21.90 -9.25
CA LYS A 79 -4.59 21.92 -9.07
C LYS A 79 -4.96 21.95 -7.59
N SER A 80 -6.18 22.35 -7.28
CA SER A 80 -6.72 22.28 -5.92
C SER A 80 -6.99 20.82 -5.51
N VAL A 81 -6.91 20.51 -4.21
CA VAL A 81 -7.13 19.15 -3.70
C VAL A 81 -8.54 18.63 -4.03
N GLU A 82 -9.53 19.53 -4.03
CA GLU A 82 -10.92 19.22 -4.40
C GLU A 82 -11.06 18.77 -5.86
N GLU A 83 -10.30 19.33 -6.79
CA GLU A 83 -10.30 18.92 -8.20
C GLU A 83 -9.59 17.58 -8.46
N VAL A 84 -8.79 17.11 -7.49
CA VAL A 84 -8.05 15.84 -7.58
C VAL A 84 -8.79 14.70 -6.87
N MET A 85 -9.71 15.04 -5.96
CA MET A 85 -10.58 14.09 -5.27
C MET A 85 -11.95 13.90 -5.93
N ALA A 86 -12.38 14.85 -6.79
CA ALA A 86 -13.56 14.73 -7.64
C ALA A 86 -13.35 13.70 -8.77
#